data_AF-A0A0G1MXU4-F1
#
_entry.id   AF-A0A0G1MXU4-F1
#
_cell.length_a   1.000
_cell.length_b   1.000
_cell.length_c   1.000
_cell.angle_alpha   90.00
_cell.angle_beta   90.00
_cell.angle_gamma   90.00
#
_symmetry.space_group_name_H-M   'P 1'
#
loop_
_entity.id
_entity.type
_entity.pdbx_description
1 polymer ?
#
loop_
_entity_poly.entity_id
_entity_poly.type
_entity_poly.pdbx_seq_one_letter_code
_entity_poly.pdbx_strand_id
1 'polypeptide(L)'
;MWGHSLGGFLTLRAMVMSPDIKAGVIWAGVVGSYPDLINNWRRATGTPFPLPSGARRWRQVLIEQFGTPEENPTFWNSISANSYLSDISGPLQLHHGTADSSVPIRFSQTLDRQMKDAGKTVELFEYRGDDHNDKYLK
;
A
#
# COMPACT_ATOMS: atom_id res chain seq x y z
N MET A 1 -14.15 5.93 -3.42
CA MET A 1 -13.61 4.67 -3.97
C MET A 1 -13.28 3.76 -2.81
N TRP A 2 -13.49 2.46 -2.95
CA TRP A 2 -13.15 1.48 -1.92
C TRP A 2 -12.20 0.42 -2.49
N GLY A 3 -11.23 -0.04 -1.69
CA GLY A 3 -10.26 -1.04 -2.11
C GLY A 3 -9.81 -1.96 -0.98
N HIS A 4 -9.72 -3.25 -1.27
CA HIS A 4 -9.19 -4.27 -0.37
C HIS A 4 -7.87 -4.84 -0.90
N SER A 5 -6.87 -5.06 -0.06
CA SER A 5 -5.62 -5.71 -0.46
C SER A 5 -4.93 -4.99 -1.63
N LEU A 6 -4.73 -5.65 -2.78
CA LEU A 6 -4.24 -5.02 -4.01
C LEU A 6 -5.18 -3.92 -4.53
N GLY A 7 -6.49 -4.01 -4.26
CA GLY A 7 -7.44 -2.93 -4.52
C GLY A 7 -7.11 -1.65 -3.75
N GLY A 8 -6.47 -1.76 -2.57
CA GLY A 8 -5.93 -0.60 -1.84
C GLY A 8 -4.79 0.10 -2.58
N PHE A 9 -3.89 -0.68 -3.20
CA PHE A 9 -2.83 -0.14 -4.07
C PHE A 9 -3.40 0.65 -5.24
N LEU A 10 -4.42 0.09 -5.90
CA LEU A 10 -5.09 0.77 -7.02
C LEU A 10 -5.87 2.00 -6.57
N THR A 11 -6.56 1.93 -5.43
CA THR A 11 -7.32 3.04 -4.87
C THR A 11 -6.40 4.23 -4.58
N LEU A 12 -5.29 4.01 -3.88
CA LEU A 12 -4.32 5.07 -3.57
C LEU A 12 -3.76 5.73 -4.84
N ARG A 13 -3.36 4.91 -5.83
CA ARG A 13 -2.84 5.41 -7.11
C ARG A 13 -3.88 6.19 -7.90
N ALA A 14 -5.09 5.68 -8.00
CA ALA A 14 -6.18 6.36 -8.70
C ALA A 14 -6.48 7.71 -8.08
N MET A 15 -6.48 7.80 -6.74
CA MET A 15 -6.73 9.05 -6.02
C MET A 15 -5.62 10.08 -6.17
N VAL A 16 -4.37 9.65 -6.36
CA VAL A 16 -3.23 10.52 -6.68
C VAL A 16 -3.28 10.98 -8.15
N MET A 17 -3.72 10.11 -9.06
CA MET A 17 -3.71 10.39 -10.51
C MET A 17 -4.93 11.19 -11.00
N SER A 18 -6.05 11.15 -10.27
CA SER A 18 -7.31 11.79 -10.69
C SER A 18 -7.91 12.63 -9.56
N PRO A 19 -8.28 13.91 -9.82
CA PRO A 19 -8.97 14.79 -8.87
C PRO A 19 -10.46 14.43 -8.68
N ASP A 20 -10.98 13.45 -9.41
CA ASP A 20 -12.42 13.16 -9.44
C ASP A 20 -12.88 12.28 -8.27
N ILE A 21 -11.96 11.57 -7.62
CA ILE A 21 -12.28 10.68 -6.51
C ILE A 21 -12.38 11.48 -5.21
N LYS A 22 -13.61 11.66 -4.70
CA LYS A 22 -13.87 12.55 -3.56
C LYS A 22 -13.48 12.00 -2.19
N ALA A 23 -13.37 10.68 -2.04
CA ALA A 23 -12.93 10.02 -0.82
C ALA A 23 -12.49 8.58 -1.12
N GLY A 24 -11.58 8.05 -0.32
CA GLY A 24 -11.10 6.68 -0.39
C GLY A 24 -11.29 5.92 0.91
N VAL A 25 -11.66 4.65 0.82
CA VAL A 25 -11.69 3.72 1.95
C VAL A 25 -10.85 2.50 1.57
N ILE A 26 -9.86 2.16 2.38
CA ILE A 26 -8.90 1.09 2.09
C ILE A 26 -8.87 0.10 3.25
N TRP A 27 -9.20 -1.16 2.97
CA TRP A 27 -9.06 -2.27 3.92
C TRP A 27 -7.83 -3.12 3.60
N ALA A 28 -6.98 -3.36 4.59
CA ALA A 28 -5.80 -4.23 4.50
C ALA A 28 -4.96 -3.99 3.22
N GLY A 29 -4.82 -2.73 2.84
CA GLY A 29 -4.33 -2.36 1.51
C GLY A 29 -2.81 -2.51 1.35
N VAL A 30 -2.38 -2.94 0.16
CA VAL A 30 -0.95 -2.93 -0.24
C VAL A 30 -0.52 -1.49 -0.55
N VAL A 31 -0.39 -0.66 0.49
CA VAL A 31 -0.19 0.79 0.38
C VAL A 31 1.21 1.27 0.77
N GLY A 32 2.14 0.33 0.92
CA GLY A 32 3.55 0.63 1.16
C GLY A 32 4.22 1.27 -0.06
N SER A 33 5.26 2.06 0.21
CA SER A 33 6.16 2.56 -0.82
C SER A 33 6.87 1.40 -1.55
N TYR A 34 7.36 1.59 -2.78
CA TYR A 34 8.14 0.51 -3.42
C TYR A 34 9.34 0.03 -2.60
N PRO A 35 10.14 0.91 -1.96
CA PRO A 35 11.15 0.48 -0.99
C PRO A 35 10.58 -0.43 0.10
N ASP A 36 9.43 -0.10 0.68
CA ASP A 36 8.78 -0.94 1.69
C ASP A 36 8.28 -2.27 1.14
N LEU A 37 7.70 -2.28 -0.06
CA LEU A 37 7.19 -3.50 -0.69
C LEU A 37 8.33 -4.46 -1.05
N ILE A 38 9.53 -3.94 -1.34
CA ILE A 38 10.73 -4.73 -1.68
C ILE A 38 11.44 -5.20 -0.41
N ASN A 39 11.78 -4.28 0.49
CA ASN A 39 12.65 -4.56 1.64
C ASN A 39 11.87 -5.06 2.87
N ASN A 40 10.65 -4.55 3.04
CA ASN A 40 9.87 -4.72 4.25
C ASN A 40 8.64 -5.59 4.05
N TRP A 41 8.45 -6.29 2.93
CA TRP A 41 7.33 -7.23 2.77
C TRP A 41 7.79 -8.69 2.77
N ARG A 42 7.96 -9.25 3.97
CA ARG A 42 8.23 -10.68 4.19
C ARG A 42 6.95 -11.34 4.66
N ARG A 43 6.27 -12.12 3.79
CA ARG A 43 5.06 -12.86 4.17
C ARG A 43 5.41 -13.95 5.18
N ALA A 44 4.70 -13.99 6.31
CA ALA A 44 5.00 -14.85 7.46
C ALA A 44 4.68 -16.34 7.23
N THR A 45 3.98 -16.69 6.15
CA THR A 45 3.59 -18.07 5.86
C THR A 45 4.09 -18.48 4.48
N GLY A 46 4.86 -19.57 4.45
CA GLY A 46 5.40 -20.23 3.26
C GLY A 46 4.37 -20.84 2.31
N THR A 47 3.15 -20.29 2.25
CA THR A 47 2.21 -20.55 1.17
C THR A 47 2.35 -19.41 0.18
N PRO A 48 3.16 -19.56 -0.88
CA PRO A 48 3.07 -18.62 -1.98
C PRO A 48 1.62 -18.74 -2.49
N PHE A 49 0.82 -17.68 -2.34
CA PHE A 49 -0.10 -17.38 -3.43
C PHE A 49 0.75 -17.52 -4.69
N PRO A 50 0.32 -18.27 -5.71
CA PRO A 50 1.04 -18.35 -6.96
C PRO A 50 0.96 -16.94 -7.55
N LEU A 51 1.91 -16.10 -7.12
CA LEU A 51 2.33 -14.96 -7.89
C LEU A 51 2.66 -15.61 -9.23
N PRO A 52 2.01 -15.19 -10.33
CA PRO A 52 2.40 -15.62 -11.65
C PRO A 52 3.93 -15.51 -11.71
N SER A 53 4.60 -16.42 -12.41
CA SER A 53 6.07 -16.41 -12.55
C SER A 53 6.65 -15.00 -12.82
N GLY A 54 5.85 -14.11 -13.44
CA GLY A 54 6.10 -12.68 -13.62
C GLY A 54 6.22 -11.78 -12.37
N ALA A 55 5.67 -12.13 -11.21
CA ALA A 55 5.68 -11.23 -10.04
C ALA A 55 6.99 -11.24 -9.24
N ARG A 56 7.72 -12.37 -9.22
CA ARG A 56 9.15 -12.36 -8.84
C ARG A 56 10.00 -11.69 -9.91
N ARG A 57 9.59 -11.81 -11.17
CA ARG A 57 10.29 -11.26 -12.33
C ARG A 57 10.25 -9.74 -12.38
N TRP A 58 9.15 -9.06 -12.05
CA TRP A 58 9.12 -7.59 -12.15
C TRP A 58 10.09 -6.93 -11.17
N ARG A 59 10.24 -7.44 -9.94
CA ARG A 59 11.20 -6.87 -8.97
C ARG A 59 12.62 -6.97 -9.50
N GLN A 60 12.99 -8.16 -9.98
CA GLN A 60 14.30 -8.41 -10.56
C GLN A 60 14.53 -7.53 -11.80
N VAL A 61 13.58 -7.49 -12.73
CA VAL A 61 13.67 -6.66 -13.94
C VAL A 61 13.83 -5.17 -13.60
N LEU A 62 13.04 -4.64 -12.66
CA LEU A 62 13.16 -3.24 -12.27
C LEU A 62 14.48 -2.94 -11.56
N ILE A 63 14.97 -3.83 -10.70
CA ILE A 63 16.27 -3.66 -10.04
C ILE A 63 17.41 -3.77 -11.06
N GLU A 64 17.37 -4.74 -11.98
CA GLU A 64 18.36 -4.89 -13.06
C GLU A 64 18.38 -3.69 -14.00
N GLN A 65 17.22 -3.10 -14.28
CA GLN A 65 17.10 -1.98 -15.20
C GLN A 65 17.35 -0.61 -14.56
N PHE A 66 16.94 -0.42 -13.30
CA PHE A 66 16.90 0.90 -12.65
C PHE A 66 17.71 0.99 -11.35
N GLY A 67 18.30 -0.11 -10.86
CA GLY A 67 19.01 -0.18 -9.57
C GLY A 67 18.09 -0.45 -8.39
N THR A 68 18.66 -0.71 -7.21
CA THR A 68 17.89 -0.90 -5.97
C THR A 68 17.23 0.42 -5.51
N PRO A 69 16.24 0.37 -4.59
CA PRO A 69 15.71 1.55 -3.92
C PRO A 69 16.75 2.52 -3.35
N GLU A 70 17.86 1.98 -2.86
CA GLU A 70 18.97 2.74 -2.29
C GLU A 70 19.87 3.37 -3.37
N GLU A 71 20.06 2.69 -4.49
CA GLU A 71 20.88 3.16 -5.62
C GLU A 71 20.18 4.22 -6.47
N ASN A 72 18.86 4.11 -6.66
CA ASN A 72 18.08 5.01 -7.51
C ASN A 72 16.74 5.43 -6.85
N PRO A 73 16.80 6.16 -5.72
CA PRO A 73 15.59 6.59 -5.02
C PRO A 73 14.67 7.44 -5.91
N THR A 74 15.22 8.21 -6.86
CA THR A 74 14.44 9.02 -7.80
C THR A 74 13.48 8.18 -8.63
N PHE A 75 13.94 7.07 -9.21
CA PHE A 75 13.07 6.17 -9.98
C PHE A 75 12.00 5.53 -9.10
N TRP A 76 12.39 4.96 -7.97
CA TRP A 76 11.44 4.26 -7.10
C TRP A 76 10.38 5.20 -6.51
N ASN A 77 10.77 6.44 -6.21
CA ASN A 77 9.84 7.47 -5.79
C ASN A 77 8.88 7.87 -6.91
N SER A 78 9.34 7.96 -8.17
CA SER A 78 8.49 8.41 -9.29
C SER A 78 7.36 7.42 -9.64
N ILE A 79 7.53 6.15 -9.28
CA ILE A 79 6.49 5.12 -9.48
C ILE A 79 5.68 4.84 -8.22
N SER A 80 6.02 5.42 -7.06
CA SER A 80 5.34 5.19 -5.79
C SER A 80 4.31 6.28 -5.51
N ALA A 81 3.04 5.89 -5.26
CA ALA A 81 1.99 6.84 -4.90
C ALA A 81 2.30 7.62 -3.61
N ASN A 82 3.07 7.02 -2.69
CA ASN A 82 3.49 7.64 -1.43
C ASN A 82 4.32 8.91 -1.65
N SER A 83 4.96 9.08 -2.81
CA SER A 83 5.72 10.29 -3.16
C SER A 83 4.85 11.45 -3.62
N TYR A 84 3.56 11.21 -3.87
CA TYR A 84 2.62 12.16 -4.47
C TYR A 84 1.39 12.41 -3.57
N LEU A 85 1.51 12.14 -2.26
CA LEU A 85 0.40 12.32 -1.33
C LEU A 85 -0.04 13.78 -1.20
N SER A 86 0.83 14.74 -1.54
CA SER A 86 0.45 16.16 -1.68
C SER A 86 -0.65 16.38 -2.71
N ASP A 87 -0.77 15.49 -3.69
CA ASP A 87 -1.67 15.62 -4.84
C ASP A 87 -2.92 14.74 -4.70
N ILE A 88 -3.06 14.01 -3.59
CA ILE A 88 -4.21 13.15 -3.37
C ILE A 88 -5.52 13.96 -3.37
N SER A 89 -6.49 13.47 -4.14
CA SER A 89 -7.74 14.14 -4.48
C SER A 89 -8.71 14.35 -3.31
N GLY A 90 -8.63 13.54 -2.25
CA GLY A 90 -9.57 13.59 -1.14
C GLY A 90 -9.11 12.81 0.09
N PRO A 91 -9.91 12.81 1.17
CA PRO A 91 -9.61 12.10 2.40
C PRO A 91 -9.51 10.59 2.21
N LEU A 92 -8.72 9.95 3.08
CA LEU A 92 -8.60 8.49 3.17
C LEU A 92 -9.09 7.97 4.52
N GLN A 93 -9.80 6.85 4.49
CA GLN A 93 -10.05 6.02 5.67
C GLN A 93 -9.35 4.67 5.50
N LEU A 94 -8.50 4.30 6.44
CA LEU A 94 -7.71 3.08 6.42
C LEU A 94 -8.24 2.13 7.49
N HIS A 95 -8.35 0.86 7.13
CA HIS A 95 -8.77 -0.22 8.03
C HIS A 95 -7.77 -1.36 7.94
N HIS A 96 -7.36 -1.93 9.08
CA HIS A 96 -6.40 -3.02 9.08
C HIS A 96 -6.55 -3.94 10.30
N GLY A 97 -6.60 -5.24 10.09
CA GLY A 97 -6.54 -6.24 11.16
C GLY A 97 -5.13 -6.40 11.73
N THR A 98 -4.96 -6.38 13.06
CA THR A 98 -3.62 -6.48 13.67
C THR A 98 -3.01 -7.89 13.54
N ALA A 99 -3.79 -8.89 13.16
CA ALA A 99 -3.35 -10.27 12.90
C ALA A 99 -3.29 -10.58 11.39
N ASP A 100 -3.31 -9.56 10.52
CA ASP A 100 -3.11 -9.74 9.08
C ASP A 100 -1.71 -10.33 8.79
N SER A 101 -1.71 -11.55 8.26
CA SER A 101 -0.51 -12.28 7.85
C SER A 101 -0.13 -12.08 6.37
N SER A 102 -1.01 -11.45 5.60
CA SER A 102 -0.88 -11.23 4.15
C SER A 102 -0.27 -9.86 3.86
N VAL A 103 -0.85 -8.80 4.41
CA VAL A 103 -0.37 -7.43 4.27
C VAL A 103 0.02 -6.92 5.66
N PRO A 104 1.26 -6.47 5.87
CA PRO A 104 1.65 -6.00 7.19
C PRO A 104 0.98 -4.68 7.55
N ILE A 105 0.40 -4.61 8.75
CA ILE A 105 -0.25 -3.40 9.30
C ILE A 105 0.62 -2.14 9.25
N ARG A 106 1.95 -2.29 9.34
CA ARG A 106 2.91 -1.18 9.21
C ARG A 106 2.72 -0.36 7.93
N PHE A 107 2.20 -0.95 6.85
CA PHE A 107 1.96 -0.21 5.61
C PHE A 107 0.84 0.82 5.78
N SER A 108 -0.26 0.45 6.45
CA SER A 108 -1.33 1.39 6.79
C SER A 108 -0.86 2.43 7.80
N GLN A 109 -0.08 2.04 8.81
CA GLN A 109 0.49 2.97 9.81
C GLN A 109 1.44 3.98 9.17
N THR A 110 2.31 3.53 8.25
CA THR A 110 3.22 4.42 7.52
C THR A 110 2.46 5.36 6.59
N LEU A 111 1.44 4.89 5.87
CA LEU A 111 0.63 5.75 5.03
C LEU A 111 -0.13 6.81 5.84
N ASP A 112 -0.73 6.43 6.97
CA ASP A 112 -1.42 7.36 7.89
C ASP A 112 -0.48 8.50 8.33
N ARG A 113 0.74 8.15 8.77
CA ARG A 113 1.75 9.15 9.12
C ARG A 113 2.14 10.03 7.94
N GLN A 114 2.44 9.46 6.77
CA GLN A 114 2.83 10.23 5.58
C GLN A 114 1.72 11.18 5.11
N MET A 115 0.46 10.76 5.17
CA MET A 115 -0.69 11.61 4.86
C MET A 115 -0.82 12.77 5.84
N LYS A 116 -0.64 12.52 7.15
CA LYS A 116 -0.63 13.57 8.18
C LYS A 116 0.53 14.54 7.99
N ASP A 117 1.72 14.05 7.70
CA ASP A 117 2.91 14.86 7.43
C ASP A 117 2.71 15.74 6.18
N ALA A 118 1.95 15.25 5.19
CA ALA A 118 1.56 16.01 3.99
C ALA A 118 0.37 16.96 4.21
N GLY A 119 -0.14 17.09 5.44
CA GLY A 119 -1.30 17.93 5.77
C GLY A 119 -2.63 17.45 5.18
N LYS A 120 -2.74 16.15 4.88
CA LYS A 120 -3.93 15.53 4.29
C LYS A 120 -4.81 14.88 5.34
N THR A 121 -6.11 14.82 5.05
CA THR A 121 -7.11 14.20 5.92
C THR A 121 -7.04 12.68 5.79
N VAL A 122 -6.76 12.00 6.90
CA VAL A 122 -6.71 10.55 6.97
C VAL A 122 -7.19 10.06 8.34
N GLU A 123 -7.81 8.89 8.36
CA GLU A 123 -8.12 8.14 9.58
C GLU A 123 -7.62 6.71 9.45
N LEU A 124 -7.14 6.12 10.54
CA LEU A 124 -6.72 4.73 10.62
C LEU A 124 -7.48 4.01 11.74
N PHE A 125 -8.15 2.92 11.37
CA PHE A 125 -8.83 1.99 12.26
C PHE A 125 -8.07 0.67 12.30
N GLU A 126 -7.60 0.29 13.49
CA GLU A 126 -6.92 -0.98 13.73
C GLU A 126 -7.83 -1.95 14.48
N TYR A 127 -8.02 -3.15 13.92
CA TYR A 127 -8.92 -4.16 14.45
C TYR A 127 -8.13 -5.26 15.14
N ARG A 128 -8.10 -5.20 16.47
CA ARG A 128 -7.27 -6.11 17.29
C ARG A 128 -7.69 -7.57 17.09
N GLY A 129 -6.76 -8.39 16.62
CA GLY A 129 -6.95 -9.83 16.43
C GLY A 129 -7.64 -10.23 15.12
N ASP A 130 -8.12 -9.26 14.34
CA ASP A 130 -8.67 -9.53 13.01
C ASP A 130 -7.57 -9.77 11.98
N ASP A 131 -7.92 -10.53 10.94
CA ASP A 131 -7.00 -10.94 9.88
C ASP A 131 -7.14 -10.06 8.62
N HIS A 132 -6.63 -10.56 7.48
CA HIS A 132 -6.65 -9.86 6.20
C HIS A 132 -8.08 -9.53 5.71
N ASN A 133 -9.07 -10.32 6.14
CA ASN A 133 -10.45 -10.16 5.75
C ASN A 133 -11.30 -9.70 6.94
N ASP A 134 -12.18 -8.75 6.69
CA ASP A 134 -13.18 -8.35 7.68
C ASP A 134 -14.14 -9.53 7.94
N LYS A 135 -14.24 -9.98 9.19
CA LYS A 135 -15.16 -11.05 9.60
C LYS A 135 -16.58 -10.55 9.84
N TYR A 136 -16.80 -9.24 9.87
CA TYR A 136 -18.05 -8.60 10.27
C TYR A 136 -18.88 -8.02 9.11
N LEU A 137 -18.45 -8.20 7.85
CA LEU A 137 -19.20 -7.81 6.64
C LEU A 137 -19.97 -8.99 5.98
N LYS A 138 -20.45 -9.96 6.76
CA LYS A 138 -21.32 -11.05 6.26
C LYS A 138 -22.79 -10.85 6.58
#